data_AF-A0A537ECL5-F1
#
_entry.id   AF-A0A537ECL5-F1
#
_cell.length_a   1.000
_cell.length_b   1.000
_cell.length_c   1.000
_cell.angle_alpha   90.00
_cell.angle_beta   90.00
_cell.angle_gamma   90.00
#
_symmetry.space_group_name_H-M   'P 1'
#
loop_
_entity.id
_entity.type
_entity.pdbx_description
1 polymer ?
#
loop_
_entity_poly.entity_id
_entity_poly.type
_entity_poly.pdbx_seq_one_letter_code
_entity_poly.pdbx_strand_id
1 'polypeptide(L)' 'MSTRRIRRKSIETKDGSPTILVDGHAVGIWSHNQKKDNLEIHFSPFSRLESDVPSRIEEAAELGRFLGCPNVKTTFGK' A
#
# COMPACT_ATOMS: atom_id res chain seq x y z
N MET A 1 -7.41 14.21 -29.99
CA MET A 1 -8.00 14.09 -28.64
C MET A 1 -7.00 13.37 -27.75
N SER A 2 -6.42 14.03 -26.75
CA SER A 2 -5.41 13.45 -25.85
C SER A 2 -5.98 13.43 -24.43
N THR A 3 -6.33 12.23 -23.95
CA THR A 3 -6.96 12.03 -22.65
C THR A 3 -5.91 12.19 -21.55
N ARG A 4 -5.87 13.35 -20.90
CA ARG A 4 -5.02 13.57 -19.72
C ARG A 4 -5.45 12.64 -18.60
N ARG A 5 -4.63 11.62 -18.36
CA ARG A 5 -4.83 10.67 -17.28
C ARG A 5 -4.47 11.34 -15.96
N ILE A 6 -5.50 11.72 -15.20
CA ILE A 6 -5.36 12.32 -13.87
C ILE A 6 -4.65 11.28 -12.98
N ARG A 7 -3.38 11.55 -12.62
CA ARG A 7 -2.73 10.84 -11.52
C ARG A 7 -3.32 11.40 -10.24
N ARG A 8 -4.22 10.66 -9.59
CA ARG A 8 -4.63 10.99 -8.21
C ARG A 8 -3.41 10.79 -7.32
N LYS A 9 -2.86 11.91 -6.85
CA LYS A 9 -1.83 11.95 -5.81
C LYS A 9 -2.58 11.68 -4.50
N SER A 10 -2.49 10.47 -3.96
CA SER A 10 -2.98 10.22 -2.60
C SER A 10 -1.95 10.81 -1.64
N ILE A 11 -2.20 12.01 -1.15
CA ILE A 11 -1.50 12.59 0.00
C ILE A 11 -2.52 13.34 0.86
N GLU A 12 -2.71 12.75 2.04
CA GLU A 12 -3.19 13.27 3.33
C GLU A 12 -4.63 13.80 3.49
N THR A 13 -5.31 13.21 4.46
CA THR A 13 -6.17 13.96 5.37
C THR A 13 -5.67 13.75 6.80
N LYS A 14 -5.64 14.84 7.58
CA LYS A 14 -5.61 14.81 9.04
C LYS A 14 -6.57 13.71 9.53
N ASP A 15 -6.12 12.84 10.43
CA ASP A 15 -6.92 11.88 11.23
C ASP A 15 -7.06 10.43 10.72
N GLY A 16 -6.37 9.97 9.65
CA GLY A 16 -6.55 8.57 9.21
C GLY A 16 -5.51 7.99 8.26
N SER A 17 -4.24 7.88 8.68
CA SER A 17 -3.23 7.16 7.90
C SER A 17 -3.46 5.65 7.96
N PRO A 18 -3.55 4.94 6.81
CA PRO A 18 -3.64 3.48 6.79
C PRO A 18 -2.43 2.89 7.51
N THR A 19 -2.69 2.06 8.52
CA THR A 19 -1.66 1.56 9.45
C THR A 19 -1.31 0.12 9.14
N ILE A 20 -0.04 -0.22 9.26
CA ILE A 20 0.47 -1.59 9.24
C ILE A 20 0.40 -2.12 10.66
N LEU A 21 -0.29 -3.24 10.85
CA LEU A 21 -0.39 -3.91 12.15
C LEU A 21 0.41 -5.21 12.13
N VAL A 22 1.21 -5.43 13.15
CA VAL A 22 1.88 -6.72 13.43
C VAL A 22 1.59 -7.06 14.88
N ASP A 23 1.00 -8.23 15.12
CA ASP A 23 0.54 -8.67 16.44
C ASP A 23 -0.34 -7.64 17.17
N GLY A 24 -1.16 -6.91 16.42
CA GLY A 24 -2.03 -5.85 16.95
C GLY A 24 -1.33 -4.51 17.25
N HIS A 25 -0.02 -4.41 17.01
CA HIS A 25 0.76 -3.18 17.20
C HIS A 25 0.94 -2.41 15.89
N ALA A 26 0.79 -1.09 15.95
CA ALA A 26 1.09 -0.20 14.84
C ALA A 26 2.61 -0.13 14.61
N VAL A 27 3.07 -0.66 13.48
CA VAL A 27 4.50 -0.72 13.13
C VAL A 27 4.86 0.17 11.95
N GLY A 28 3.89 0.86 11.36
CA GLY A 28 4.11 1.75 10.22
C GLY A 28 2.82 2.23 9.60
N ILE A 29 2.98 3.02 8.54
CA ILE A 29 1.87 3.44 7.69
C ILE A 29 2.08 2.89 6.29
N TRP A 30 1.01 2.83 5.51
CA TRP A 30 1.10 2.50 4.10
C TRP A 30 0.28 3.45 3.25
N SER A 31 0.62 3.48 1.97
CA SER A 31 -0.11 4.22 0.95
C SER A 31 -0.19 3.38 -0.31
N HIS A 32 -1.12 3.72 -1.20
CA HIS A 32 -1.23 3.03 -2.48
C HIS A 32 -1.52 3.99 -3.63
N ASN A 33 -1.19 3.53 -4.83
CA ASN A 33 -1.53 4.17 -6.09
C ASN A 33 -2.13 3.14 -7.03
N GLN A 34 -3.25 3.47 -7.65
CA GLN A 34 -3.95 2.62 -8.60
C GLN A 34 -3.76 3.12 -10.03
N LYS A 35 -3.41 2.21 -10.94
CA LYS A 35 -3.32 2.50 -12.37
C LYS A 35 -3.85 1.32 -13.20
N LYS A 36 -5.08 1.44 -13.72
CA LYS A 36 -5.80 0.31 -14.36
C LYS A 36 -5.84 -0.86 -13.38
N ASP A 37 -5.30 -1.98 -13.81
CA ASP A 37 -5.29 -3.26 -13.13
C ASP A 37 -4.07 -3.42 -12.21
N ASN A 38 -3.30 -2.34 -12.00
CA ASN A 38 -2.10 -2.32 -11.18
C ASN A 38 -2.33 -1.57 -9.87
N LEU A 39 -1.90 -2.18 -8.77
CA LEU A 39 -1.86 -1.58 -7.44
C LEU A 39 -0.39 -1.49 -7.00
N GLU A 40 0.11 -0.28 -6.86
CA GLU A 40 1.40 -0.01 -6.23
C GLU A 40 1.14 0.31 -4.75
N ILE A 41 1.69 -0.50 -3.83
CA ILE A 41 1.59 -0.28 -2.38
C ILE A 41 2.97 0.09 -1.85
N HIS A 42 3.04 1.20 -1.11
CA HIS A 42 4.24 1.66 -0.45
C HIS A 42 4.07 1.56 1.07
N PHE A 43 4.88 0.72 1.69
CA PHE A 43 4.94 0.54 3.14
C PHE A 43 6.04 1.44 3.72
N SER A 44 5.71 2.19 4.76
CA SER A 44 6.62 3.07 5.49
C SER A 44 6.65 2.65 6.96
N PRO A 45 7.51 1.71 7.34
CA PRO A 45 7.60 1.24 8.71
C PRO A 45 8.22 2.30 9.63
N PHE A 46 7.86 2.28 10.92
CA PHE A 46 8.44 3.17 11.94
C PHE A 46 9.85 2.74 12.36
N SER A 47 10.15 1.45 12.22
CA SER A 47 11.45 0.85 12.52
C SER A 47 11.75 -0.27 11.52
N ARG A 48 13.00 -0.75 11.51
CA ARG A 48 13.36 -1.92 10.70
C ARG A 48 12.46 -3.09 11.10
N LEU A 49 11.66 -3.58 10.17
CA LEU A 49 10.84 -4.75 10.40
C LEU A 49 11.71 -6.01 10.33
N GLU A 50 11.47 -6.98 11.20
CA GLU A 50 12.17 -8.27 11.16
C GLU A 50 11.92 -8.97 9.81
N SER A 51 12.88 -9.82 9.42
CA SER A 51 12.94 -10.43 8.08
C SER A 51 11.77 -11.36 7.76
N ASP A 52 11.01 -11.79 8.77
CA ASP A 52 9.94 -12.77 8.64
C ASP A 52 8.54 -12.15 8.63
N VAL A 53 8.28 -11.26 7.68
CA VAL A 53 6.87 -10.95 7.37
C VAL A 53 6.45 -11.40 5.96
N PRO A 54 6.44 -12.73 5.70
CA PRO A 54 5.77 -13.34 4.54
C PRO A 54 4.29 -12.94 4.39
N SER A 55 3.60 -12.56 5.46
CA SER A 55 2.19 -12.15 5.44
C SER A 55 1.91 -10.87 4.62
N ARG A 56 2.96 -10.10 4.26
CA ARG A 56 2.80 -8.83 3.52
C ARG A 56 2.34 -9.00 2.07
N ILE A 57 2.62 -10.15 1.45
CA ILE A 57 2.22 -10.39 0.05
C ILE A 57 0.75 -10.81 -0.02
N GLU A 58 0.28 -11.60 0.95
CA GLU A 58 -1.09 -12.11 0.98
C GLU A 58 -2.09 -10.97 1.22
N GLU A 59 -1.88 -10.15 2.24
CA GLU A 59 -2.74 -8.98 2.49
C GLU A 59 -2.71 -7.98 1.33
N ALA A 60 -1.54 -7.73 0.75
CA ALA A 60 -1.40 -6.87 -0.42
C ALA A 60 -2.19 -7.42 -1.63
N ALA A 61 -2.16 -8.74 -1.83
CA ALA A 61 -2.90 -9.41 -2.90
C ALA A 61 -4.42 -9.36 -2.65
N GLU A 62 -4.87 -9.55 -1.42
CA GLU A 62 -6.28 -9.40 -1.03
C GLU A 62 -6.77 -7.97 -1.25
N LEU A 63 -5.98 -6.97 -0.88
CA LEU A 63 -6.28 -5.57 -1.17
C LEU A 63 -6.38 -5.33 -2.69
N GLY A 64 -5.47 -5.93 -3.47
CA GLY A 64 -5.54 -5.95 -4.92
C GLY A 64 -6.87 -6.50 -5.45
N ARG A 65 -7.28 -7.67 -4.95
CA ARG A 65 -8.58 -8.29 -5.31
C ARG A 65 -9.76 -7.39 -4.95
N PHE A 66 -9.76 -6.84 -3.73
CA PHE A 66 -10.82 -5.94 -3.26
C PHE A 66 -10.94 -4.69 -4.14
N LEU A 67 -9.81 -4.13 -4.58
CA LEU A 67 -9.75 -2.92 -5.39
C LEU A 67 -9.82 -3.19 -6.91
N GLY A 68 -10.02 -4.44 -7.35
CA GLY A 68 -10.05 -4.81 -8.76
C GLY A 68 -8.71 -4.64 -9.48
N CYS A 69 -7.60 -4.66 -8.75
CA CYS A 69 -6.23 -4.48 -9.24
C CYS A 69 -5.41 -5.77 -9.04
N PRO A 70 -5.49 -6.75 -9.96
CA PRO A 70 -4.83 -8.04 -9.81
C PRO A 70 -3.29 -7.97 -9.85
N ASN A 71 -2.70 -6.94 -10.46
CA ASN A 71 -1.26 -6.77 -10.56
C ASN A 71 -0.73 -5.93 -9.40
N VAL A 72 -0.45 -6.58 -8.28
CA VAL A 72 0.02 -5.92 -7.06
C VAL A 72 1.54 -5.85 -7.03
N LYS A 73 2.07 -4.65 -6.77
CA LYS A 73 3.49 -4.42 -6.53
C LYS A 73 3.67 -3.73 -5.18
N THR A 74 4.50 -4.32 -4.34
CA THR A 74 4.82 -3.81 -3.00
C THR A 74 6.23 -3.22 -2.96
N THR A 75 6.40 -2.09 -2.30
CA THR A 75 7.71 -1.47 -2.03
C THR A 75 7.82 -1.04 -0.57
N PHE A 76 9.02 -1.06 -0.02
CA PHE A 76 9.31 -0.64 1.35
C PHE A 76 10.14 0.63 1.36
N GLY A 77 9.72 1.60 2.18
CA GLY A 77 10.57 2.69 2.63
C GLY A 77 11.73 2.19 3.48
N LYS A 78 12.78 3.00 3.57
CA LYS A 78 13.94 2.72 4.43
C LYS A 78 13.58 2.77 5.90
#